data_AF-A0A816QAX6-F1
#
_entry.id   AF-A0A816QAX6-F1
#
_cell.length_a   1.000
_cell.length_b   1.000
_cell.length_c   1.000
_cell.angle_alpha   90.00
_cell.angle_beta   90.00
_cell.angle_gamma   90.00
#
_symmetry.space_group_name_H-M   'P 1'
#
loop_
_entity.id
_entity.type
_entity.pdbx_description
1 polymer ?
#
loop_
_entity_poly.entity_id
_entity_poly.type
_entity_poly.pdbx_seq_one_letter_code
_entity_poly.pdbx_strand_id
1 'polypeptide(L)'
;MLPTFVLLIFNLLIIGRVLKYRQKVTPLTSVSNTLKRNRRMILQLLGISLMALITWMPWVVIIIVEDFYDPSFAEQFINIVVDYLPYVTSFASPVFALINLPEIRDEFKKLIR
;
A
#
# COMPACT_ATOMS: atom_id res chain seq x y z
N MET A 1 -20.25 14.20 -4.60
CA MET A 1 -19.99 13.68 -5.95
C MET A 1 -18.98 14.51 -6.75
N LEU A 2 -19.20 15.79 -7.07
CA LEU A 2 -18.22 16.62 -7.83
C LEU A 2 -16.80 16.78 -7.22
N PRO A 3 -16.61 16.98 -5.89
CA PRO A 3 -15.28 17.29 -5.35
C PRO A 3 -14.32 16.09 -5.39
N THR A 4 -14.82 14.86 -5.29
CA THR A 4 -14.01 13.63 -5.29
C THR A 4 -13.41 13.33 -6.66
N PHE A 5 -14.19 13.48 -7.75
CA PHE A 5 -13.66 13.33 -9.11
C PHE A 5 -12.61 14.37 -9.47
N VAL A 6 -12.82 15.63 -9.07
CA VAL A 6 -11.85 16.70 -9.28
C VAL A 6 -10.55 16.35 -8.56
N LEU A 7 -10.62 15.92 -7.29
CA LEU A 7 -9.46 15.45 -6.53
C LEU A 7 -8.74 14.26 -7.19
N LEU A 8 -9.47 13.31 -7.76
CA LEU A 8 -8.92 12.13 -8.41
C LEU A 8 -8.18 12.51 -9.71
N ILE A 9 -8.77 13.37 -10.54
CA ILE A 9 -8.16 13.89 -11.77
C ILE A 9 -6.89 14.70 -11.44
N PHE A 10 -6.94 15.58 -10.43
CA PHE A 10 -5.77 16.34 -10.00
C PHE A 10 -4.65 15.44 -9.48
N ASN A 11 -4.98 14.41 -8.68
CA ASN A 11 -3.98 13.44 -8.23
C ASN A 11 -3.34 12.69 -9.39
N LEU A 12 -4.13 12.23 -10.37
CA LEU A 12 -3.60 11.56 -11.57
C LEU A 12 -2.67 12.46 -12.38
N LEU A 13 -3.02 13.74 -12.56
CA LEU A 13 -2.18 14.72 -13.25
C LEU A 13 -0.85 14.97 -12.52
N ILE A 14 -0.89 15.08 -11.19
CA ILE A 14 0.31 15.27 -10.36
C ILE A 14 1.21 14.03 -10.45
N ILE A 15 0.65 12.82 -10.31
CA ILE A 15 1.39 11.57 -10.44
C ILE A 15 2.06 11.47 -11.81
N GLY A 16 1.32 11.76 -12.90
CA GLY A 16 1.86 11.74 -14.26
C GLY A 16 3.01 12.74 -14.46
N ARG A 17 2.90 13.95 -13.88
CA ARG A 17 3.95 14.97 -13.95
C ARG A 17 5.21 14.54 -13.19
N VAL A 18 5.06 13.97 -11.99
CA VAL A 18 6.17 13.50 -11.16
C VAL A 18 6.89 12.33 -11.81
N LEU A 19 6.15 11.40 -12.44
CA LEU A 19 6.75 10.28 -13.18
C LEU A 19 7.61 10.77 -14.34
N LYS A 20 7.10 11.72 -15.15
CA LYS A 20 7.87 12.33 -16.25
C LYS A 20 9.13 13.04 -15.74
N TYR A 21 9.05 13.73 -14.61
CA TYR A 21 10.20 14.43 -14.04
C TYR A 21 11.25 13.46 -13.51
N ARG A 22 10.84 12.41 -12.78
CA ARG A 22 11.76 11.37 -12.27
C ARG A 22 12.50 10.63 -13.39
N GLN A 23 11.83 10.37 -14.51
CA GLN A 23 12.45 9.72 -15.67
C GLN A 23 13.54 10.58 -16.33
N LYS A 24 13.40 11.91 -16.32
CA LYS A 24 14.43 12.82 -16.86
C LYS A 24 15.63 13.00 -15.93
N VAL A 25 15.42 13.00 -14.62
CA VAL A 25 16.44 13.37 -13.63
C VAL A 25 17.26 12.16 -13.15
N THR A 26 16.72 10.94 -13.24
CA THR A 26 17.38 9.76 -12.67
C THR A 26 17.96 8.87 -13.78
N PRO A 27 19.29 8.80 -13.97
CA PRO A 27 19.88 7.87 -14.94
C PRO A 27 19.61 6.43 -14.49
N LEU A 28 19.17 5.57 -15.43
CA LEU A 28 18.80 4.17 -15.17
C LEU A 28 19.88 3.38 -14.42
N THR A 29 21.16 3.73 -14.65
CA THR A 29 22.33 3.12 -14.00
C THR A 29 22.41 3.42 -12.50
N SER A 30 22.05 4.64 -12.08
CA SER A 30 21.98 5.02 -10.66
C SER A 30 20.83 4.32 -9.93
N VAL A 31 19.69 4.16 -10.62
CA VAL A 31 18.54 3.41 -10.09
C VAL A 31 18.92 1.96 -9.85
N SER A 32 19.56 1.29 -10.81
CA SER A 32 19.99 -0.12 -10.71
C SER A 32 20.91 -0.38 -9.52
N ASN A 33 21.94 0.46 -9.32
CA ASN A 33 22.88 0.30 -8.22
C ASN A 33 22.21 0.54 -6.85
N THR A 34 21.34 1.54 -6.76
CA THR A 34 20.55 1.81 -5.55
C THR A 34 19.57 0.68 -5.27
N LEU A 35 18.93 0.13 -6.32
CA LEU A 35 17.99 -0.98 -6.22
C LEU A 35 18.69 -2.25 -5.72
N LYS A 36 19.90 -2.55 -6.20
CA LYS A 36 20.69 -3.70 -5.72
C LYS A 36 21.09 -3.53 -4.26
N ARG A 37 21.58 -2.34 -3.89
CA ARG A 37 22.03 -2.03 -2.51
C ARG A 37 20.88 -2.05 -1.51
N ASN A 38 19.72 -1.51 -1.90
CA ASN A 38 18.55 -1.36 -1.02
C ASN A 38 17.45 -2.39 -1.31
N ARG A 39 17.73 -3.46 -2.07
CA ARG A 39 16.74 -4.43 -2.56
C ARG A 39 15.83 -4.95 -1.45
N ARG A 40 16.41 -5.24 -0.29
CA ARG A 40 15.70 -5.75 0.88
C ARG A 40 14.70 -4.73 1.43
N MET A 41 15.14 -3.50 1.65
CA MET A 41 14.31 -2.40 2.12
C MET A 41 13.19 -2.08 1.12
N ILE A 42 13.51 -2.09 -0.18
CA ILE A 42 12.54 -1.88 -1.26
C ILE A 42 11.49 -3.00 -1.27
N LEU A 43 11.89 -4.27 -1.20
CA LEU A 43 10.95 -5.40 -1.14
C LEU A 43 10.02 -5.31 0.07
N GLN A 44 10.52 -4.85 1.21
CA GLN A 44 9.70 -4.69 2.42
C GLN A 44 8.72 -3.54 2.30
N LEU A 45 9.18 -2.37 1.84
CA LEU A 45 8.30 -1.23 1.56
C LEU A 45 7.24 -1.61 0.53
N LEU A 46 7.60 -2.38 -0.49
CA LEU A 46 6.70 -2.85 -1.53
C LEU A 46 5.70 -3.86 -0.95
N GLY A 47 6.13 -4.77 -0.08
CA GLY A 47 5.26 -5.70 0.63
C GLY A 47 4.24 -5.00 1.55
N ILE A 48 4.70 -4.04 2.37
CA ILE A 48 3.82 -3.24 3.25
C ILE A 48 2.85 -2.42 2.39
N SER A 49 3.34 -1.79 1.32
CA SER A 49 2.51 -1.02 0.40
C SER A 49 1.45 -1.88 -0.28
N LEU A 50 1.81 -3.10 -0.73
CA LEU A 50 0.87 -4.04 -1.34
C LEU A 50 -0.16 -4.54 -0.32
N MET A 51 0.25 -4.87 0.91
CA MET A 51 -0.70 -5.27 1.95
C MET A 51 -1.68 -4.15 2.27
N ALA A 52 -1.19 -2.92 2.42
CA ALA A 52 -2.05 -1.77 2.60
C ALA A 52 -3.00 -1.60 1.40
N LEU A 53 -2.48 -1.70 0.18
CA LEU A 53 -3.30 -1.59 -1.02
C LEU A 53 -4.39 -2.66 -1.08
N ILE A 54 -4.06 -3.93 -0.86
CA ILE A 54 -5.02 -5.05 -0.85
C ILE A 54 -6.06 -4.85 0.24
N THR A 55 -5.68 -4.25 1.36
CA THR A 55 -6.60 -4.05 2.48
C THR A 55 -7.55 -2.89 2.28
N TRP A 56 -7.04 -1.77 1.77
CA TRP A 56 -7.81 -0.54 1.65
C TRP A 56 -8.50 -0.38 0.30
N MET A 57 -7.98 -1.00 -0.77
CA MET A 57 -8.60 -0.91 -2.10
C MET A 57 -10.04 -1.44 -2.13
N PRO A 58 -10.38 -2.60 -1.52
CA PRO A 58 -11.76 -3.07 -1.48
C PRO A 58 -12.71 -2.07 -0.82
N TRP A 59 -12.28 -1.46 0.29
CA TRP A 59 -13.05 -0.41 0.98
C TRP A 59 -13.34 0.77 0.04
N VAL A 60 -12.31 1.28 -0.66
CA VAL A 60 -12.45 2.41 -1.59
C VAL A 60 -13.36 2.04 -2.76
N VAL A 61 -13.24 0.84 -3.31
CA VAL A 61 -14.10 0.37 -4.42
C VAL A 61 -15.55 0.26 -3.97
N ILE A 62 -15.81 -0.25 -2.76
CA ILE A 62 -17.17 -0.42 -2.25
C ILE A 62 -17.85 0.92 -2.01
N ILE A 63 -17.16 1.91 -1.42
CA ILE A 63 -17.69 3.27 -1.29
C ILE A 63 -18.05 3.86 -2.66
N ILE A 64 -17.19 3.67 -3.67
CA ILE A 64 -17.48 4.15 -5.03
C ILE A 64 -18.74 3.44 -5.57
N VAL A 65 -18.86 2.13 -5.41
CA VAL A 65 -20.04 1.39 -5.89
C VAL A 65 -21.32 1.81 -5.17
N GLU A 66 -21.26 2.03 -3.85
CA GLU A 66 -22.36 2.57 -3.04
C GLU A 66 -22.83 3.93 -3.56
N ASP A 67 -21.89 4.81 -3.90
CA ASP A 67 -22.16 6.16 -4.38
C ASP A 67 -22.78 6.20 -5.80
N PHE A 68 -22.49 5.21 -6.67
CA PHE A 68 -22.89 5.23 -8.09
C PHE A 68 -23.98 4.25 -8.50
N TYR A 69 -24.16 3.15 -7.76
CA TYR A 69 -25.05 2.06 -8.18
C TYR A 69 -26.22 1.85 -7.23
N ASP A 70 -26.03 1.08 -6.16
CA ASP A 70 -27.13 0.65 -5.30
C ASP A 70 -26.63 0.45 -3.86
N PRO A 71 -27.19 1.18 -2.87
CA PRO A 71 -26.75 1.12 -1.47
C PRO A 71 -26.96 -0.26 -0.84
N SER A 72 -27.89 -1.08 -1.38
CA SER A 72 -28.16 -2.42 -0.86
C SER A 72 -27.00 -3.41 -1.09
N PHE A 73 -26.20 -3.21 -2.15
CA PHE A 73 -25.01 -4.02 -2.41
C PHE A 73 -23.87 -3.69 -1.42
N ALA A 74 -23.77 -2.42 -1.04
CA ALA A 74 -22.76 -1.96 -0.08
C ALA A 74 -23.02 -2.55 1.31
N GLU A 75 -24.26 -2.57 1.80
CA GLU A 75 -24.57 -3.13 3.14
C GLU A 75 -24.17 -4.60 3.30
N GLN A 76 -24.37 -5.45 2.29
CA GLN A 76 -23.98 -6.86 2.36
C GLN A 76 -22.46 -7.05 2.34
N PHE A 77 -21.75 -6.27 1.53
CA PHE A 77 -20.30 -6.39 1.41
C PHE A 77 -19.55 -5.72 2.57
N ILE A 78 -20.09 -4.61 3.09
CA ILE A 78 -19.52 -3.85 4.20
C ILE A 78 -19.46 -4.71 5.46
N ASN A 79 -20.59 -5.34 5.81
CA ASN A 79 -20.72 -6.13 7.03
C ASN A 79 -19.88 -7.42 7.05
N ILE A 80 -19.53 -7.99 5.89
CA ILE A 80 -18.84 -9.29 5.81
C ILE A 80 -17.33 -9.13 5.63
N VAL A 81 -16.91 -8.16 4.82
CA VAL A 81 -15.52 -8.09 4.33
C VAL A 81 -14.83 -6.84 4.86
N VAL A 82 -15.50 -5.70 4.76
CA VAL A 82 -14.89 -4.39 4.91
C VAL A 82 -14.59 -4.04 6.37
N ASP A 83 -15.41 -4.49 7.32
CA ASP A 83 -15.15 -4.27 8.75
C ASP A 83 -13.94 -5.06 9.27
N TYR A 84 -13.66 -6.24 8.73
CA TYR A 84 -12.62 -7.13 9.26
C TYR A 84 -11.23 -6.88 8.66
N LEU A 85 -11.17 -6.36 7.43
CA LEU A 85 -9.91 -6.07 6.73
C LEU A 85 -8.99 -5.08 7.46
N PRO A 86 -9.47 -3.95 8.03
CA PRO A 86 -8.64 -3.03 8.80
C PRO A 86 -7.94 -3.67 10.00
N TYR A 87 -8.58 -4.63 10.66
CA TYR A 87 -7.98 -5.36 11.79
C TYR A 87 -6.79 -6.22 11.35
N VAL A 88 -6.86 -6.81 10.15
CA VAL A 88 -5.74 -7.56 9.57
C VAL A 88 -4.53 -6.65 9.34
N THR A 89 -4.74 -5.42 8.86
CA THR A 89 -3.64 -4.46 8.72
C THR A 89 -3.06 -3.95 10.02
N SER A 90 -3.92 -3.68 11.02
CA SER A 90 -3.48 -3.23 12.34
C SER A 90 -2.66 -4.31 13.06
N PHE A 91 -2.99 -5.58 12.86
CA PHE A 91 -2.20 -6.70 13.37
C PHE A 91 -0.90 -6.94 12.58
N ALA A 92 -0.96 -6.85 11.25
CA ALA A 92 0.20 -7.08 10.40
C ALA A 92 1.27 -5.98 10.54
N SER A 93 0.88 -4.72 10.72
CA SER A 93 1.79 -3.57 10.79
C SER A 93 2.92 -3.72 11.82
N PRO A 94 2.65 -4.09 13.09
CA PRO A 94 3.71 -4.36 14.06
C PRO A 94 4.57 -5.56 13.67
N VAL A 95 4.01 -6.61 13.06
CA VAL A 95 4.79 -7.78 12.60
C VAL A 95 5.78 -7.38 11.50
N PHE A 96 5.34 -6.57 10.54
CA PHE A 96 6.23 -6.02 9.51
C PHE A 96 7.29 -5.09 10.09
N ALA A 97 6.97 -4.31 11.13
CA ALA A 97 7.94 -3.46 11.82
C ALA A 97 8.96 -4.28 12.63
N LEU A 98 8.51 -5.28 13.38
CA LEU A 98 9.31 -6.13 14.27
C LEU A 98 10.25 -7.05 13.49
N ILE A 99 9.79 -7.67 12.40
CA ILE A 99 10.64 -8.50 11.51
C ILE A 99 11.75 -7.66 10.87
N ASN A 100 11.58 -6.35 10.81
CA ASN A 100 12.52 -5.45 10.18
C ASN A 100 13.66 -4.97 11.10
N LEU A 101 13.49 -5.10 12.42
CA LEU A 101 14.54 -4.75 13.37
C LEU A 101 15.69 -5.77 13.28
N PRO A 102 16.91 -5.33 13.00
CA PRO A 102 18.07 -6.22 12.95
C PRO A 102 18.29 -6.92 14.29
N GLU A 103 18.04 -6.24 15.42
CA GLU A 103 18.21 -6.84 16.76
C GLU A 103 17.25 -8.02 16.98
N ILE A 104 15.99 -7.87 16.60
CA ILE A 104 14.97 -8.93 16.77
C ILE A 104 15.29 -10.14 15.89
N ARG A 105 15.78 -9.90 14.68
CA ARG A 105 16.17 -10.98 13.78
C ARG A 105 17.36 -11.78 14.29
N ASP A 106 18.32 -11.12 14.93
CA ASP A 106 19.49 -11.78 15.49
C ASP A 106 19.12 -12.57 16.76
N GLU A 107 18.20 -12.06 17.58
CA GLU A 107 17.62 -12.81 18.70
C GLU A 107 16.77 -14.00 18.23
N PHE A 108 15.94 -13.84 17.19
CA PHE A 108 15.14 -14.94 16.63
C PHE A 108 16.01 -16.07 16.07
N LYS A 109 17.15 -15.73 15.45
CA LYS A 109 18.13 -16.72 14.97
C LYS A 109 18.82 -17.48 16.10
N LYS A 110 19.04 -16.84 17.25
CA LYS A 110 19.55 -17.53 18.45
C LYS A 110 18.51 -18.47 19.03
N LEU A 111 17.23 -18.11 18.97
CA LEU A 111 16.13 -18.87 19.56
C LEU A 111 15.74 -20.13 18.75
N ILE A 112 16.03 -20.15 17.45
CA ILE A 112 15.79 -21.28 16.54
C ILE A 112 16.98 -22.26 16.50
N ARG A 113 18.11 -21.92 17.11
CA ARG A 113 19.34 -22.75 17.13
C ARG A 113 19.46 -23.51 18.44
#